data_AF-A0A7V9USZ9-F1
#
_entry.id   AF-A0A7V9USZ9-F1
#
_cell.length_a   1.000
_cell.length_b   1.000
_cell.length_c   1.000
_cell.angle_alpha   90.00
_cell.angle_beta   90.00
_cell.angle_gamma   90.00
#
_symmetry.space_group_name_H-M   'P 1'
#
loop_
_entity.id
_entity.type
_entity.pdbx_description
1 polymer ?
#
loop_
_entity_poly.entity_id
_entity_poly.type
_entity_poly.pdbx_seq_one_letter_code
_entity_poly.pdbx_strand_id
1 'polypeptide(L)'
;MNGIKQQERAVKSVPTRQIRVGKWNESLQNSDVNQIWTELHRIVSSHPLVRASKRAGFLVEEGKYNAYTDLTQELFVALLSKERFQHYIDTGMSDAEVEAEISQIELTNMLTAELRKRYPESYR
;
A
#
# COMPACT_ATOMS: atom_id res chain seq x y z
N MET A 1 -36.07 -20.39 40.70
CA MET A 1 -34.68 -19.89 40.57
C MET A 1 -34.02 -20.65 39.43
N ASN A 2 -33.68 -19.98 38.32
CA ASN A 2 -32.69 -20.48 37.34
C ASN A 2 -32.24 -19.27 36.49
N GLY A 3 -31.10 -18.70 36.88
CA GLY A 3 -30.48 -17.55 36.20
C GLY A 3 -29.63 -18.02 35.03
N ILE A 4 -30.01 -17.59 33.82
CA ILE A 4 -29.21 -17.77 32.61
C ILE A 4 -28.08 -16.73 32.64
N LYS A 5 -26.84 -17.19 32.89
CA LYS A 5 -25.64 -16.36 32.74
C LYS A 5 -25.37 -16.13 31.26
N GLN A 6 -25.58 -14.89 30.80
CA GLN A 6 -25.11 -14.42 29.50
C GLN A 6 -23.58 -14.34 29.52
N GLN A 7 -22.92 -15.11 28.67
CA GLN A 7 -21.49 -14.94 28.37
C GLN A 7 -21.35 -13.78 27.39
N GLU A 8 -20.94 -12.62 27.89
CA GLU A 8 -20.43 -11.52 27.06
C GLU A 8 -19.21 -12.02 26.28
N ARG A 9 -19.37 -12.21 24.97
CA ARG A 9 -18.24 -12.39 24.06
C ARG A 9 -17.50 -11.05 24.01
N ALA A 10 -16.41 -10.94 24.76
CA ALA A 10 -15.46 -9.85 24.63
C ALA A 10 -15.01 -9.75 23.18
N VAL A 11 -15.38 -8.64 22.52
CA VAL A 11 -14.86 -8.27 21.20
C VAL A 11 -13.36 -8.09 21.37
N LYS A 12 -12.56 -9.06 20.89
CA LYS A 12 -11.11 -8.95 20.87
C LYS A 12 -10.75 -7.70 20.09
N SER A 13 -10.24 -6.68 20.77
CA SER A 13 -9.66 -5.51 20.15
C SER A 13 -8.52 -6.00 19.24
N VAL A 14 -8.69 -5.84 17.93
CA VAL A 14 -7.62 -6.08 16.98
C VAL A 14 -6.52 -5.09 17.33
N PRO A 15 -5.32 -5.54 17.73
CA PRO A 15 -4.25 -4.61 18.07
C PRO A 15 -3.95 -3.81 16.81
N THR A 16 -4.23 -2.50 16.85
CA THR A 16 -3.84 -1.55 15.84
C THR A 16 -2.32 -1.50 15.89
N ARG A 17 -1.66 -2.38 15.13
CA ARG A 17 -0.22 -2.38 14.98
C ARG A 17 0.13 -0.99 14.47
N GLN A 18 0.80 -0.17 15.28
CA GLN A 18 1.26 1.15 14.84
C GLN A 18 2.07 0.91 13.56
N ILE A 19 1.49 1.36 12.43
CA ILE A 19 2.16 1.25 11.14
C ILE A 19 3.31 2.25 11.24
N ARG A 20 4.53 1.72 11.26
CA ARG A 20 5.75 2.53 11.28
C ARG A 20 5.75 3.38 10.01
N VAL A 21 5.63 4.69 10.16
CA VAL A 21 5.73 5.64 9.05
C VAL A 21 7.19 5.73 8.60
N GLY A 22 7.40 5.71 7.28
CA GLY A 22 8.72 5.85 6.68
C GLY A 22 9.27 7.27 6.80
N LYS A 23 10.59 7.43 6.71
CA LYS A 23 11.24 8.75 6.73
C LYS A 23 11.26 9.37 5.32
N TRP A 24 10.10 9.69 4.78
CA TRP A 24 9.92 10.13 3.40
C TRP A 24 10.67 11.42 3.09
N ASN A 25 10.53 12.44 3.93
CA ASN A 25 11.12 13.76 3.70
C ASN A 25 12.65 13.70 3.66
N GLU A 26 13.28 12.99 4.59
CA GLU A 26 14.74 12.77 4.58
C GLU A 26 15.18 12.04 3.30
N SER A 27 14.46 11.00 2.91
CA SER A 27 14.80 10.18 1.73
C SER A 27 14.62 10.96 0.42
N LEU A 28 13.54 11.72 0.30
CA LEU A 28 13.19 12.50 -0.89
C LEU A 28 14.15 13.68 -1.07
N GLN A 29 14.42 14.44 0.00
CA GLN A 29 15.34 15.59 -0.05
C GLN A 29 16.76 15.18 -0.40
N ASN A 30 17.23 14.03 0.13
CA ASN A 30 18.55 13.50 -0.17
C ASN A 30 18.60 12.70 -1.48
N SER A 31 17.47 12.54 -2.18
CA SER A 31 17.36 11.67 -3.36
C SER A 31 17.87 10.24 -3.10
N ASP A 32 17.64 9.70 -1.89
CA ASP A 32 18.02 8.34 -1.53
C ASP A 32 17.05 7.33 -2.15
N VAL A 33 17.35 6.95 -3.39
CA VAL A 33 16.54 6.01 -4.17
C VAL A 33 16.41 4.65 -3.48
N ASN A 34 17.42 4.20 -2.74
CA ASN A 34 17.38 2.90 -2.07
C ASN A 34 16.41 2.91 -0.89
N GLN A 35 16.42 4.00 -0.11
CA GLN A 35 15.48 4.17 0.99
C GLN A 35 14.04 4.37 0.46
N ILE A 36 13.86 5.17 -0.59
CA ILE A 36 12.56 5.34 -1.26
C ILE A 36 12.02 3.99 -1.72
N TRP A 37 12.84 3.20 -2.42
CA TRP A 37 12.47 1.86 -2.88
C TRP A 37 12.07 0.94 -1.71
N THR A 38 12.85 0.95 -0.64
CA THR A 38 12.59 0.14 0.56
C THR A 38 11.25 0.48 1.19
N GLU A 39 10.92 1.76 1.31
CA GLU A 39 9.65 2.21 1.88
C GLU A 39 8.46 1.91 0.94
N LEU A 40 8.62 2.09 -0.38
CA LEU A 40 7.59 1.69 -1.35
C LEU A 40 7.33 0.18 -1.28
N HIS A 41 8.39 -0.63 -1.22
CA HIS A 41 8.25 -2.08 -1.11
C HIS A 41 7.54 -2.48 0.19
N ARG A 42 7.80 -1.77 1.30
CA ARG A 42 7.07 -1.98 2.57
C ARG A 42 5.58 -1.65 2.42
N ILE A 43 5.24 -0.52 1.80
CA ILE A 43 3.84 -0.13 1.54
C ILE A 43 3.16 -1.21 0.71
N VAL A 44 3.72 -1.56 -0.45
CA VAL A 44 3.17 -2.57 -1.37
C VAL A 44 2.96 -3.91 -0.66
N SER A 45 3.99 -4.41 0.02
CA SER A 45 3.95 -5.72 0.69
C SER A 45 2.94 -5.79 1.85
N SER A 46 2.66 -4.67 2.50
CA SER A 46 1.74 -4.58 3.63
C SER A 46 0.32 -4.20 3.25
N HIS A 47 0.11 -3.71 2.02
CA HIS A 47 -1.17 -3.17 1.57
C HIS A 47 -2.28 -4.24 1.55
N PRO A 48 -3.47 -3.99 2.16
CA PRO A 48 -4.53 -4.98 2.26
C PRO A 48 -4.99 -5.53 0.90
N LEU A 49 -5.17 -4.67 -0.10
CA LEU A 49 -5.61 -5.09 -1.44
C LEU A 49 -4.56 -5.92 -2.17
N VAL A 50 -3.28 -5.61 -1.99
CA VAL A 50 -2.17 -6.39 -2.58
C VAL A 50 -2.14 -7.79 -1.98
N ARG A 51 -2.24 -7.88 -0.65
CA ARG A 51 -2.28 -9.16 0.06
C ARG A 51 -3.52 -9.99 -0.27
N ALA A 52 -4.68 -9.35 -0.41
CA ALA A 52 -5.91 -10.01 -0.84
C ALA A 52 -5.78 -10.55 -2.28
N SER A 53 -5.24 -9.74 -3.19
CA SER A 53 -5.01 -10.11 -4.60
C SER A 53 -4.03 -11.28 -4.72
N LYS A 54 -2.94 -11.29 -3.95
CA LYS A 54 -2.01 -12.42 -3.90
C LYS A 54 -2.70 -13.70 -3.42
N ARG A 55 -3.47 -13.62 -2.33
CA ARG A 55 -4.19 -14.78 -1.76
C ARG A 55 -5.23 -15.36 -2.71
N ALA A 56 -5.86 -14.51 -3.51
CA ALA A 56 -6.82 -14.92 -4.52
C ALA A 56 -6.17 -15.46 -5.81
N GLY A 57 -4.82 -15.46 -5.90
CA GLY A 57 -4.09 -15.95 -7.07
C GLY A 57 -4.07 -14.98 -8.26
N PHE A 58 -4.46 -13.72 -8.07
CA PHE A 58 -4.46 -12.73 -9.15
C PHE A 58 -3.09 -12.13 -9.44
N LEU A 59 -2.19 -12.15 -8.45
CA LEU A 59 -0.79 -11.77 -8.63
C LEU A 59 -0.01 -13.04 -9.00
N VAL A 60 0.20 -13.22 -10.31
CA VAL A 60 0.95 -14.34 -10.88
C VAL A 60 2.45 -14.02 -10.78
N GLU A 61 3.22 -14.93 -10.18
CA GLU A 61 4.68 -14.85 -10.15
C GLU A 61 5.21 -15.50 -11.46
N GLU A 62 5.37 -14.74 -12.54
CA GLU A 62 6.03 -15.24 -13.74
C GLU A 62 7.56 -15.21 -13.57
N GLY A 63 8.14 -16.33 -13.15
CA GLY A 63 9.59 -16.53 -13.10
C GLY A 63 10.25 -16.30 -11.74
N LYS A 64 11.45 -15.71 -11.72
CA LYS A 64 12.27 -15.50 -10.51
C LYS A 64 11.89 -14.27 -9.68
N TYR A 65 10.98 -13.42 -10.18
CA TYR A 65 10.65 -12.13 -9.55
C TYR A 65 9.41 -12.25 -8.66
N ASN A 66 9.49 -11.60 -7.50
CA ASN A 66 8.42 -11.57 -6.51
C ASN A 66 7.39 -10.53 -6.95
N ALA A 67 6.11 -10.90 -7.02
CA ALA A 67 5.02 -9.99 -7.41
C ALA A 67 4.99 -8.66 -6.63
N TYR A 68 5.49 -8.63 -5.39
CA TYR A 68 5.64 -7.39 -4.64
C TYR A 68 6.73 -6.46 -5.21
N THR A 69 7.82 -7.03 -5.71
CA THR A 69 8.91 -6.30 -6.38
C THR A 69 8.40 -5.66 -7.67
N ASP A 70 7.64 -6.41 -8.48
CA ASP A 70 7.09 -5.88 -9.74
C ASP A 70 6.11 -4.73 -9.48
N LEU A 71 5.18 -4.92 -8.54
CA LEU A 71 4.26 -3.85 -8.11
C LEU A 71 4.99 -2.63 -7.53
N THR A 72 6.10 -2.85 -6.83
CA THR A 72 6.94 -1.75 -6.32
C THR A 72 7.58 -0.98 -7.47
N GLN A 73 8.08 -1.68 -8.48
CA GLN A 73 8.65 -1.06 -9.67
C GLN A 73 7.61 -0.25 -10.43
N GLU A 74 6.42 -0.82 -10.66
CA GLU A 74 5.32 -0.12 -11.33
C GLU A 74 4.91 1.14 -10.56
N LEU A 75 4.77 1.04 -9.23
CA LEU A 75 4.44 2.19 -8.38
C LEU A 75 5.53 3.26 -8.44
N PHE A 76 6.79 2.87 -8.33
CA PHE A 76 7.91 3.80 -8.42
C PHE A 76 7.92 4.57 -9.75
N VAL A 77 7.78 3.86 -10.87
CA VAL A 77 7.72 4.46 -12.21
C VAL A 77 6.50 5.38 -12.35
N ALA A 78 5.34 4.97 -11.84
CA ALA A 78 4.14 5.79 -11.88
C ALA A 78 4.31 7.09 -11.09
N LEU A 79 4.84 7.03 -9.87
CA LEU A 79 5.12 8.21 -9.04
C LEU A 79 6.12 9.14 -9.72
N LEU A 80 7.19 8.60 -10.32
CA LEU A 80 8.20 9.37 -11.03
C LEU A 80 7.61 10.06 -12.28
N SER A 81 6.85 9.33 -13.09
CA SER A 81 6.23 9.85 -14.32
C SER A 81 5.22 10.97 -14.09
N LYS A 82 4.63 11.03 -12.90
CA LYS A 82 3.66 12.04 -12.47
C LYS A 82 4.30 13.14 -11.62
N GLU A 83 5.63 13.15 -11.50
CA GLU A 83 6.39 14.10 -10.68
C GLU A 83 5.94 14.15 -9.20
N ARG A 84 5.38 13.03 -8.68
CA ARG A 84 4.80 12.99 -7.33
C ARG A 84 5.83 13.24 -6.24
N PHE A 85 7.04 12.71 -6.40
CA PHE A 85 8.13 12.93 -5.44
C PHE A 85 8.48 14.42 -5.31
N GLN A 86 8.57 15.15 -6.42
CA GLN A 86 8.83 16.58 -6.41
C GLN A 86 7.64 17.34 -5.81
N HIS A 87 6.42 16.97 -6.18
CA HIS A 87 5.21 17.55 -5.61
C HIS A 87 5.14 17.45 -4.08
N TYR A 88 5.49 16.30 -3.50
CA TYR A 88 5.53 16.10 -2.05
C TYR A 88 6.52 17.05 -1.35
N ILE A 89 7.67 17.28 -1.98
CA ILE A 89 8.68 18.24 -1.49
C ILE A 89 8.14 19.67 -1.59
N ASP A 90 7.64 20.06 -2.76
CA ASP A 90 7.20 21.44 -3.05
C ASP A 90 6.03 21.88 -2.18
N THR A 91 5.14 20.94 -1.83
CA THR A 91 3.98 21.19 -0.98
C THR A 91 4.27 21.03 0.51
N GLY A 92 5.47 20.59 0.89
CA GLY A 92 5.89 20.45 2.28
C GLY A 92 5.11 19.39 3.06
N MET A 93 4.67 18.32 2.38
CA MET A 93 3.94 17.23 3.03
C MET A 93 4.79 16.56 4.11
N SER A 94 4.16 16.17 5.21
CA SER A 94 4.80 15.37 6.26
C SER A 94 4.99 13.92 5.83
N ASP A 95 5.90 13.21 6.50
CA ASP A 95 6.13 11.77 6.28
C ASP A 95 4.83 10.95 6.29
N ALA A 96 3.92 11.28 7.20
CA ALA A 96 2.63 10.59 7.34
C ALA A 96 1.68 10.90 6.17
N GLU A 97 1.67 12.14 5.69
CA GLU A 97 0.86 12.55 4.54
C GLU A 97 1.38 11.93 3.25
N VAL A 98 2.70 11.88 3.04
CA VAL A 98 3.31 11.21 1.89
C VAL A 98 2.96 9.72 1.90
N GLU A 99 3.10 9.05 3.05
CA GLU A 99 2.74 7.63 3.17
C GLU A 99 1.24 7.39 2.92
N ALA A 100 0.38 8.26 3.43
CA ALA A 100 -1.06 8.18 3.21
C ALA A 100 -1.40 8.37 1.72
N GLU A 101 -0.84 9.38 1.06
CA GLU A 101 -1.06 9.66 -0.36
C GLU A 101 -0.58 8.48 -1.23
N ILE A 102 0.62 7.97 -0.98
CA ILE A 102 1.16 6.83 -1.72
C ILE A 102 0.29 5.58 -1.51
N SER A 103 -0.04 5.26 -0.26
CA SER A 103 -0.74 4.01 0.05
C SER A 103 -2.22 4.05 -0.31
N GLN A 104 -2.92 5.14 0.00
CA GLN A 104 -4.37 5.24 -0.12
C GLN A 104 -4.81 5.73 -1.50
N ILE A 105 -4.02 6.59 -2.15
CA ILE A 105 -4.37 7.18 -3.45
C ILE A 105 -3.59 6.48 -4.57
N GLU A 106 -2.27 6.59 -4.61
CA GLU A 106 -1.48 6.18 -5.79
C GLU A 106 -1.48 4.67 -5.99
N LEU A 107 -1.18 3.89 -4.95
CA LEU A 107 -1.22 2.43 -5.00
C LEU A 107 -2.64 1.91 -5.27
N THR A 108 -3.66 2.47 -4.60
CA THR A 108 -5.07 2.08 -4.83
C THR A 108 -5.51 2.35 -6.27
N ASN A 109 -5.15 3.51 -6.83
CA ASN A 109 -5.46 3.87 -8.21
C ASN A 109 -4.80 2.90 -9.19
N MET A 110 -3.53 2.55 -8.97
CA MET A 110 -2.80 1.59 -9.78
C MET A 110 -3.49 0.21 -9.75
N LEU A 111 -3.79 -0.32 -8.55
CA LEU A 111 -4.43 -1.63 -8.40
C LEU A 111 -5.84 -1.66 -9.01
N THR A 112 -6.62 -0.59 -8.81
CA THR A 112 -7.98 -0.51 -9.34
C THR A 112 -7.99 -0.39 -10.86
N ALA A 113 -7.04 0.37 -11.44
CA ALA A 113 -6.89 0.45 -12.89
C ALA A 113 -6.57 -0.92 -13.49
N GLU A 114 -5.71 -1.70 -12.84
CA GLU A 114 -5.36 -3.05 -13.29
C GLU A 114 -6.55 -4.02 -13.18
N LEU A 115 -7.30 -3.97 -12.07
CA LEU A 115 -8.53 -4.76 -11.92
C LEU A 115 -9.58 -4.42 -12.97
N ARG A 116 -9.77 -3.13 -13.30
CA ARG A 116 -10.71 -2.71 -14.35
C ARG A 116 -10.31 -3.20 -15.74
N LYS A 117 -9.01 -3.22 -16.05
CA LYS A 117 -8.51 -3.77 -17.32
C LYS A 117 -8.76 -5.27 -17.43
N ARG A 118 -8.59 -6.00 -16.33
CA ARG A 118 -8.77 -7.47 -16.28
C ARG A 118 -10.24 -7.89 -16.21
N TYR A 119 -11.10 -7.13 -15.53
CA TYR A 119 -12.51 -7.45 -15.30
C TYR A 119 -13.43 -6.26 -15.62
N PRO A 120 -13.51 -5.83 -16.89
CA PRO A 120 -14.31 -4.65 -17.27
C PRO A 120 -15.80 -4.81 -16.96
N GLU A 121 -16.35 -6.03 -17.05
CA GLU A 121 -17.77 -6.31 -16.78
C GLU A 121 -18.16 -6.13 -15.31
N SER A 122 -17.20 -6.18 -14.36
CA SER A 122 -17.47 -5.96 -12.94
C SER A 122 -17.61 -4.47 -12.56
N TYR A 123 -17.36 -3.56 -13.51
CA TYR A 123 -17.31 -2.11 -13.30
C TYR A 123 -18.14 -1.31 -14.32
N ARG A 124 -19.00 -1.97 -15.11
CA ARG A 124 -20.02 -1.32 -15.96
C ARG A 124 -21.33 -1.15 -15.19
#